data_AF-A0A7L1SU16-F1
#
_entry.id   AF-A0A7L1SU16-F1
#
_cell.length_a   1.000
_cell.length_b   1.000
_cell.length_c   1.000
_cell.angle_alpha   90.00
_cell.angle_beta   90.00
_cell.angle_gamma   90.00
#
_symmetry.space_group_name_H-M   'P 1'
#
loop_
_entity.id
_entity.type
_entity.pdbx_description
1 polymer ?
#
loop_
_entity_poly.entity_id
_entity_poly.type
_entity_poly.pdbx_seq_one_letter_code
_entity_poly.pdbx_strand_id
1 'polypeptide(L)' 'EKPVSLTYRCPCRFYESNVARANIKHLKILSTPNCSLQIVARLKSNSKQVCIDPKLKWIQEYLEKALNK' A
#
# COMPACT_ATOMS: atom_id res chain seq x y z
N GLU A 1 -24.97 5.44 1.76
CA GLU A 1 -24.07 4.33 1.42
C GLU A 1 -23.57 4.48 -0.01
N LYS A 2 -22.34 4.04 -0.34
CA LYS A 2 -21.82 4.10 -1.73
C LYS A 2 -22.37 2.91 -2.54
N PRO A 3 -22.81 3.11 -3.80
CA PRO A 3 -23.45 2.06 -4.57
C PRO A 3 -22.49 0.90 -4.89
N VAL A 4 -23.03 -0.32 -4.93
CA VAL A 4 -22.33 -1.59 -5.15
C VAL A 4 -21.52 -1.62 -6.45
N SER A 5 -21.91 -0.83 -7.45
CA SER A 5 -21.22 -0.67 -8.74
C SER A 5 -19.91 0.13 -8.67
N LEU A 6 -19.67 0.92 -7.60
CA LEU A 6 -18.41 1.65 -7.38
C LEU A 6 -17.35 0.80 -6.64
N THR A 7 -17.71 -0.38 -6.15
CA THR A 7 -16.84 -1.29 -5.37
C THR A 7 -15.83 -2.06 -6.23
N TYR A 8 -16.01 -2.05 -7.56
CA TYR A 8 -15.09 -2.65 -8.53
C TYR A 8 -13.85 -1.79 -8.82
N ARG A 9 -13.74 -0.60 -8.24
CA ARG A 9 -12.56 0.25 -8.42
C ARG A 9 -11.51 -0.11 -7.39
N CYS A 10 -10.27 -0.25 -7.85
CA CYS A 10 -9.16 -0.52 -6.98
C CYS A 10 -9.03 0.58 -5.89
N PRO A 11 -8.85 0.21 -4.60
CA PRO A 11 -8.74 1.16 -3.51
C PRO A 11 -7.67 2.24 -3.74
N CYS A 12 -6.53 1.85 -4.30
CA CYS A 12 -5.50 2.79 -4.71
C CYS A 12 -5.71 3.25 -6.15
N ARG A 13 -5.87 4.56 -6.31
CA ARG A 13 -5.98 5.23 -7.62
C ARG A 13 -4.65 5.82 -8.09
N PHE A 14 -3.79 6.19 -7.14
CA PHE A 14 -2.46 6.73 -7.35
C PHE A 14 -1.50 6.07 -6.38
N TYR A 15 -0.24 5.97 -6.78
CA TYR A 15 0.85 5.43 -5.96
C TYR A 15 1.85 6.54 -5.69
N GLU A 16 2.31 6.62 -4.45
CA GLU A 16 3.39 7.50 -4.04
C GLU A 16 4.72 6.74 -4.19
N SER A 17 5.56 7.23 -5.10
CA SER A 17 6.86 6.59 -5.38
C SER A 17 7.97 7.12 -4.48
N ASN A 18 7.73 8.20 -3.73
CA ASN A 18 8.73 8.84 -2.88
C ASN A 18 8.34 8.78 -1.39
N VAL A 19 8.21 7.56 -0.87
CA VAL A 19 7.97 7.33 0.56
C VAL A 19 9.21 6.72 1.21
N ALA A 20 9.79 7.45 2.15
CA ALA A 20 10.88 6.96 2.97
C ALA A 20 10.37 5.95 4.00
N ARG A 21 11.06 4.80 4.11
CA ARG A 21 10.76 3.74 5.09
C ARG A 21 10.65 4.26 6.53
N ALA A 22 11.48 5.24 6.90
CA ALA A 22 11.49 5.84 8.24
C ALA A 22 10.15 6.45 8.66
N ASN A 23 9.42 7.00 7.68
CA ASN A 23 8.15 7.70 7.87
C ASN A 23 6.94 6.75 7.91
N ILE A 24 7.14 5.43 7.79
CA ILE A 24 6.06 4.44 7.75
C ILE A 24 5.87 3.80 9.11
N LYS A 25 4.62 3.79 9.59
CA LYS A 25 4.21 3.15 10.84
C LYS A 25 3.93 1.66 10.63
N HIS A 26 3.17 1.32 9.59
CA HIS A 26 2.93 -0.05 9.15
C HIS A 26 2.49 -0.08 7.69
N LEU A 27 2.65 -1.24 7.06
CA LEU A 27 2.14 -1.53 5.72
C LEU A 27 0.89 -2.41 5.83
N LYS A 28 -0.07 -2.16 4.95
CA LYS A 28 -1.25 -2.99 4.74
C LYS A 28 -1.25 -3.45 3.29
N ILE A 29 -1.21 -4.77 3.09
CA ILE A 29 -1.30 -5.36 1.76
C ILE A 29 -2.77 -5.61 1.48
N LEU A 30 -3.27 -5.06 0.38
CA LEU A 30 -4.63 -5.25 -0.09
C LEU A 30 -4.59 -6.13 -1.34
N SER A 31 -5.22 -7.30 -1.24
CA SER A 31 -5.46 -8.17 -2.38
C SER A 31 -6.93 -8.06 -2.74
N THR A 32 -7.24 -7.18 -3.68
CA THR A 32 -8.60 -7.03 -4.22
C THR A 32 -8.68 -7.78 -5.55
N PRO A 33 -9.67 -8.69 -5.72
CA PRO A 33 -9.88 -9.35 -7.00
C PRO A 33 -10.12 -8.30 -8.09
N ASN A 34 -9.50 -8.48 -9.26
CA ASN A 34 -9.48 -7.55 -10.40
C ASN A 34 -8.51 -6.35 -10.30
N CYS A 35 -7.66 -6.29 -9.28
CA CYS A 35 -6.62 -5.26 -9.16
C CYS A 35 -5.24 -5.87 -8.93
N SER A 36 -4.22 -5.18 -9.41
CA SER A 36 -2.84 -5.48 -9.04
C SER A 36 -2.65 -5.37 -7.52
N LEU A 37 -1.68 -6.11 -6.98
CA LEU A 37 -1.35 -6.08 -5.56
C LEU A 37 -1.14 -4.63 -5.09
N GLN A 38 -1.94 -4.19 -4.11
CA GLN A 38 -1.89 -2.82 -3.62
C GLN A 38 -1.26 -2.79 -2.24
N ILE A 39 -0.30 -1.90 -2.05
CA ILE A 39 0.37 -1.70 -0.77
C ILE A 39 -0.01 -0.33 -0.25
N VAL A 40 -0.58 -0.29 0.94
CA VAL A 40 -0.98 0.93 1.63
C VAL A 40 -0.06 1.14 2.83
N ALA A 41 0.72 2.22 2.83
CA ALA A 41 1.48 2.65 3.99
C ALA A 41 0.64 3.60 4.85
N ARG A 42 0.67 3.37 6.16
CA ARG A 42 0.26 4.39 7.14
C ARG A 42 1.49 5.18 7.57
N LEU A 43 1.50 6.47 7.30
CA LEU A 43 2.60 7.36 7.67
C LEU A 43 2.59 7.67 9.17
N LYS A 44 3.76 7.84 9.78
CA LYS A 44 3.92 8.24 11.19
C LYS A 44 3.54 9.69 11.42
N SER A 45 3.99 10.60 10.56
CA SER A 45 3.86 12.04 10.76
C SER A 45 2.40 12.48 10.89
N ASN A 46 1.54 12.06 9.97
CA ASN A 46 0.16 12.55 9.88
C ASN A 46 -0.90 11.45 9.97
N SER A 47 -0.51 10.21 10.32
CA SER A 47 -1.39 9.02 10.30
C SER A 47 -2.12 8.75 8.97
N LYS A 48 -1.73 9.47 7.90
CA LYS A 48 -2.33 9.38 6.56
C LYS A 48 -2.02 8.02 5.95
N GLN A 49 -3.01 7.44 5.28
CA GLN A 49 -2.83 6.25 4.47
C GLN A 49 -2.53 6.68 3.04
N VAL A 50 -1.41 6.20 2.51
CA VAL A 50 -1.01 6.45 1.12
C VAL A 50 -0.70 5.11 0.47
N CYS A 51 -1.12 4.96 -0.77
CA CYS A 51 -0.74 3.81 -1.56
C CYS A 51 0.67 4.02 -2.07
N ILE A 52 1.50 2.99 -2.02
CA ILE A 52 2.90 3.03 -2.42
C ILE A 52 3.15 2.04 -3.54
N ASP A 53 4.07 2.38 -4.43
CA ASP A 53 4.41 1.50 -5.55
C ASP A 53 5.14 0.25 -5.03
N PRO A 54 4.64 -0.98 -5.29
CA PRO A 54 5.33 -2.20 -4.88
C PRO A 54 6.75 -2.35 -5.45
N LYS A 55 7.13 -1.59 -6.49
CA LYS A 55 8.47 -1.60 -7.11
C LYS A 55 9.53 -0.83 -6.32
N LEU A 56 9.18 -0.17 -5.21
CA LEU A 56 10.15 0.51 -4.34
C LEU A 56 11.14 -0.51 -3.75
N LYS A 57 12.45 -0.30 -3.97
CA LYS A 57 13.53 -1.21 -3.53
C LYS A 57 13.40 -1.62 -2.06
N TRP A 58 13.14 -0.66 -1.18
CA TRP A 58 13.04 -0.95 0.26
C TRP A 58 11.78 -1.74 0.62
N ILE A 59 10.71 -1.70 -0.18
CA ILE A 59 9.49 -2.50 0.03
C ILE A 59 9.81 -3.96 -0.23
N GLN A 60 10.52 -4.26 -1.33
CA GLN A 60 10.89 -5.63 -1.66
C GLN A 60 11.69 -6.26 -0.51
N GLU A 61 12.73 -5.57 -0.03
CA GLU A 61 13.50 -6.03 1.13
C GLU A 61 12.65 -6.18 2.41
N TYR A 62 11.65 -5.29 2.59
CA TYR A 62 10.76 -5.36 3.74
C TYR A 62 9.85 -6.59 3.67
N LEU A 63 9.28 -6.88 2.51
CA LEU A 63 8.43 -8.04 2.27
C LEU A 63 9.23 -9.34 2.38
N GLU A 64 10.43 -9.40 1.79
CA GLU A 64 11.32 -10.55 1.90
C GLU A 64 11.69 -10.84 3.35
N LYS A 65 12.00 -9.81 4.15
CA LYS A 65 12.25 -9.98 5.60
C LYS A 65 11.02 -10.40 6.40
N ALA A 66 9.83 -9.98 5.97
CA ALA A 66 8.57 -10.36 6.62
C ALA A 66 8.11 -11.78 6.26
N LEU A 67 8.47 -12.27 5.06
CA LEU A 67 8.13 -13.60 4.55
C LEU A 67 9.17 -14.66 4.93
N ASN A 68 10.46 -14.30 5.05
CA ASN A 68 11.54 -15.19 5.48
C ASN A 68 11.64 -15.35 7.00
N LYS A 69 10.54 -15.19 7.73
CA LYS A 69 10.45 -15.34 9.18
C LYS A 69 9.37 -16.36 9.53
#